data_AF-A0A934LI98-F1
#
_entry.id   AF-A0A934LI98-F1
#
_cell.length_a   1.000
_cell.length_b   1.000
_cell.length_c   1.000
_cell.angle_alpha   90.00
_cell.angle_beta   90.00
_cell.angle_gamma   90.00
#
_symmetry.space_group_name_H-M   'P 1'
#
loop_
_entity.id
_entity.type
_entity.pdbx_description
1 polymer ?
#
loop_
_entity_poly.entity_id
_entity_poly.type
_entity_poly.pdbx_seq_one_letter_code
_entity_poly.pdbx_strand_id
1 'polypeptide(L)'
;MTHQNLPAPSAYAERRFLSELELANRWGLSPKTLQRWRGIGKGPVFAKFSKKVGYPLDSQGGVLDWEQRILYRSTSERAFA
;
A
#
# COMPACT_ATOMS: atom_id res chain seq x y z
N MET A 1 9.67 21.17 -35.58
CA MET A 1 8.44 20.39 -35.34
C MET A 1 8.72 19.50 -34.14
N THR A 2 7.91 19.66 -33.09
CA THR A 2 8.19 19.25 -31.71
C THR A 2 8.40 17.75 -31.58
N HIS A 3 9.61 17.29 -31.21
CA HIS A 3 9.80 15.94 -30.70
C HIS A 3 9.11 15.86 -29.33
N GLN A 4 7.94 15.23 -29.28
CA GLN A 4 7.24 14.89 -28.06
C GLN A 4 8.12 13.96 -27.21
N ASN A 5 8.72 14.52 -26.16
CA ASN A 5 9.36 13.79 -25.07
C ASN A 5 8.28 13.02 -24.29
N LEU A 6 8.00 11.78 -24.68
CA LEU A 6 7.17 10.85 -23.92
C LEU A 6 8.01 10.31 -22.75
N PRO A 7 7.71 10.62 -21.48
CA PRO A 7 8.34 9.90 -20.39
C PRO A 7 7.87 8.45 -20.45
N ALA A 8 8.83 7.51 -20.46
CA ALA A 8 8.57 6.09 -20.53
C ALA A 8 7.47 5.66 -19.54
N PRO A 9 6.38 5.01 -19.98
CA PRO A 9 5.24 4.68 -19.11
C PRO A 9 5.51 3.59 -18.07
N SER A 10 6.78 3.21 -17.83
CA SER A 10 7.14 2.17 -16.86
C SER A 10 7.84 2.70 -15.61
N ALA A 11 8.41 3.91 -15.62
CA ALA A 11 9.16 4.43 -14.46
C ALA A 11 8.26 4.96 -13.31
N TYR A 12 6.99 5.24 -13.60
CA TYR A 12 6.01 5.67 -12.58
C TYR A 12 5.35 4.50 -11.84
N ALA A 13 5.35 3.30 -12.43
CA ALA A 13 4.88 2.08 -11.77
C ALA A 13 5.95 1.45 -10.86
N GLU A 14 7.24 1.70 -11.15
CA GLU A 14 8.37 1.07 -10.45
C GLU A 14 8.59 1.53 -9.00
N ARG A 15 8.05 2.68 -8.58
CA ARG A 15 8.48 3.32 -7.31
C ARG A 15 7.51 3.27 -6.14
N ARG A 16 6.45 2.48 -6.21
CA ARG A 16 5.37 2.57 -5.20
C ARG A 16 4.85 1.25 -4.65
N PHE A 17 5.48 0.10 -4.91
CA PHE A 17 5.08 -1.15 -4.26
C PHE A 17 5.98 -1.45 -3.06
N LEU A 18 5.44 -1.40 -1.84
CA LEU A 18 6.15 -1.83 -0.65
C LEU A 18 6.04 -3.34 -0.50
N SER A 19 7.14 -4.00 -0.16
CA SER A 19 7.04 -5.36 0.35
C SER A 19 6.31 -5.39 1.69
N GLU A 20 5.80 -6.57 2.08
CA GLU A 20 5.21 -6.76 3.41
C GLU A 20 6.15 -6.31 4.53
N LEU A 21 7.46 -6.54 4.39
CA LEU A 21 8.43 -6.17 5.40
C LEU A 21 8.60 -4.64 5.50
N GLU A 22 8.62 -3.93 4.38
CA GLU A 22 8.72 -2.48 4.37
C GLU A 22 7.44 -1.83 4.91
N LEU A 23 6.27 -2.36 4.53
CA LEU A 23 4.99 -1.91 5.06
C LEU A 23 4.91 -2.13 6.59
N ALA A 24 5.36 -3.29 7.06
CA ALA A 24 5.45 -3.63 8.47
C ALA A 24 6.35 -2.64 9.23
N ASN A 25 7.56 -2.38 8.72
CA ASN A 25 8.49 -1.42 9.31
C ASN A 25 7.90 0.00 9.33
N ARG A 26 7.25 0.43 8.26
CA ARG A 26 6.64 1.76 8.15
C ARG A 26 5.54 1.99 9.20
N TRP A 27 4.74 0.97 9.48
CA TRP A 27 3.66 1.03 10.47
C TRP A 27 4.09 0.63 11.89
N GLY A 28 5.34 0.20 12.08
CA GLY A 28 5.80 -0.38 13.35
C GLY A 28 5.07 -1.67 13.72
N LEU A 29 4.55 -2.40 12.73
CA LEU A 29 3.81 -3.65 12.92
C LEU A 29 4.70 -4.85 12.58
N SER A 30 4.35 -6.02 13.10
CA SER A 30 4.99 -7.27 12.68
C SER A 30 4.49 -7.67 11.28
N PRO A 31 5.35 -8.21 10.38
CA PRO A 31 4.91 -8.77 9.10
C PRO A 31 3.88 -9.90 9.29
N LYS A 32 3.88 -10.60 10.44
CA LYS A 32 2.83 -11.56 10.80
C LYS A 32 1.45 -10.94 10.92
N THR A 33 1.36 -9.68 11.36
CA THR A 33 0.09 -8.93 11.42
C THR A 33 -0.46 -8.68 10.02
N LEU A 34 0.41 -8.30 9.07
CA LEU A 34 0.04 -8.13 7.66
C LEU A 34 -0.39 -9.45 7.01
N GLN A 35 0.28 -10.57 7.33
CA GLN A 35 -0.16 -11.91 6.92
C GLN A 35 -1.56 -12.25 7.46
N ARG A 36 -1.83 -11.95 8.73
CA ARG A 36 -3.16 -12.16 9.32
C ARG A 36 -4.23 -11.31 8.63
N TRP A 37 -3.92 -10.05 8.36
CA TRP A 37 -4.77 -9.10 7.63
C TRP A 37 -5.18 -9.65 6.26
N ARG A 38 -4.21 -10.18 5.50
CA ARG A 38 -4.48 -10.87 4.23
C ARG A 38 -5.45 -12.05 4.39
N GLY A 39 -5.31 -12.84 5.46
CA GLY A 39 -6.18 -14.00 5.71
C GLY A 39 -7.62 -13.65 6.09
N ILE A 40 -7.83 -12.51 6.75
CA ILE A 40 -9.17 -12.03 7.16
C ILE A 40 -9.80 -11.06 6.14
N GLY A 41 -9.11 -10.79 5.02
CA GLY A 41 -9.56 -9.82 4.01
C GLY A 41 -9.55 -8.36 4.49
N LYS A 42 -8.72 -8.04 5.49
CA LYS A 42 -8.55 -6.68 6.03
C LYS A 42 -7.23 -6.11 5.54
N GLY A 43 -7.16 -4.81 5.22
CA GLY A 43 -5.92 -4.15 4.85
C GLY A 43 -5.96 -3.47 3.47
N PRO A 44 -4.85 -2.82 3.09
CA PRO A 44 -4.69 -2.25 1.75
C PRO A 44 -4.69 -3.35 0.68
N VAL A 45 -5.06 -2.98 -0.54
CA VAL A 45 -4.94 -3.88 -1.69
C VAL A 45 -3.49 -4.34 -1.83
N PHE A 46 -3.32 -5.57 -2.30
CA PHE A 46 -2.01 -6.18 -2.46
C PHE A 46 -1.88 -6.81 -3.84
N ALA A 47 -0.73 -6.63 -4.45
CA ALA A 47 -0.29 -7.33 -5.64
C ALA A 47 0.43 -8.62 -5.23
N LYS A 48 -0.06 -9.76 -5.70
CA LYS A 48 0.55 -11.08 -5.44
C LYS A 48 1.50 -11.43 -6.59
N PHE A 49 2.79 -11.47 -6.29
CA PHE A 49 3.85 -11.87 -7.20
C PHE A 49 4.39 -13.24 -6.80
N SER A 50 3.66 -14.30 -7.12
CA SER A 50 4.00 -15.70 -6.80
C SER A 50 4.37 -15.94 -5.32
N LYS A 51 5.66 -15.79 -4.96
CA LYS A 51 6.20 -15.94 -3.59
C LYS A 51 6.25 -14.62 -2.80
N LYS A 52 6.14 -13.48 -3.47
CA LYS A 52 6.19 -12.13 -2.87
C LYS A 52 4.82 -11.48 -2.92
N VAL A 53 4.58 -10.59 -1.96
CA VAL A 53 3.41 -9.72 -1.94
C VAL A 53 3.90 -8.27 -1.87
N GLY A 54 3.40 -7.45 -2.77
CA GLY A 54 3.68 -6.02 -2.84
C GLY A 54 2.41 -5.22 -2.57
N TYR A 55 2.55 -4.12 -1.84
CA TYR A 55 1.47 -3.22 -1.49
C TYR A 55 1.67 -1.89 -2.22
N PRO A 56 0.81 -1.53 -3.19
CA PRO A 56 0.91 -0.24 -3.85
C PRO A 56 0.63 0.89 -2.87
N LEU A 57 1.46 1.94 -2.89
CA LEU A 57 1.32 3.12 -2.05
C LEU A 57 0.16 4.00 -2.50
N ASP A 58 0.17 4.37 -3.78
CA ASP A 58 -0.65 5.45 -4.36
C ASP A 58 -1.77 4.92 -5.27
N SER A 59 -1.86 3.60 -5.44
CA SER A 59 -2.97 3.01 -6.18
C SER A 59 -4.27 3.15 -5.39
N GLN A 60 -5.41 3.18 -6.08
CA GLN A 60 -6.74 3.16 -5.45
C GLN A 60 -6.86 1.95 -4.52
N GLY A 61 -7.21 2.19 -3.25
CA GLY A 61 -7.26 1.17 -2.19
C GLY A 61 -5.89 0.71 -1.67
N GLY A 62 -4.81 1.38 -2.06
CA GLY A 62 -3.44 1.12 -1.64
C GLY A 62 -3.14 1.49 -0.19
N VAL A 63 -1.86 1.51 0.16
CA VAL A 63 -1.37 1.78 1.51
C VAL A 63 -1.82 3.16 2.00
N LEU A 64 -1.68 4.22 1.19
CA LEU A 64 -2.03 5.59 1.60
C LEU A 64 -3.54 5.76 1.83
N ASP A 65 -4.34 5.20 0.94
CA ASP A 65 -5.81 5.20 1.06
C ASP A 65 -6.25 4.41 2.30
N TRP A 66 -5.61 3.27 2.56
CA TRP A 66 -5.84 2.51 3.77
C TRP A 66 -5.41 3.27 5.03
N GLU A 67 -4.23 3.90 5.03
CA GLU A 67 -3.76 4.75 6.13
C GLU A 67 -4.80 5.81 6.48
N GLN A 68 -5.40 6.46 5.49
CA GLN A 68 -6.50 7.40 5.71
C GLN A 68 -7.73 6.74 6.36
N ARG A 69 -8.11 5.54 5.93
CA ARG A 69 -9.25 4.79 6.50
C ARG A 69 -9.00 4.24 7.91
N ILE A 70 -7.74 3.96 8.27
CA ILE A 70 -7.34 3.45 9.59
C ILE A 70 -6.74 4.50 10.50
N LEU A 71 -6.72 5.77 10.10
CA LEU A 71 -6.47 6.84 11.05
C LEU A 71 -7.70 6.92 11.96
N TYR A 72 -7.50 6.71 13.25
CA TYR A 72 -8.51 6.89 14.29
C TYR A 72 -8.09 8.09 15.15
N ARG A 73 -9.00 9.03 15.42
CA ARG A 73 -8.79 10.19 16.29
C ARG A 73 -8.70 9.79 17.76
N SER A 74 -9.26 8.64 18.12
CA SER A 74 -9.18 8.05 19.46
C SER A 74 -9.33 6.53 19.36
N THR A 75 -8.96 5.77 20.38
CA THR A 75 -9.11 4.29 20.44
C THR A 75 -10.55 3.80 20.22
N SER A 76 -11.53 4.71 20.15
CA SER A 76 -12.93 4.45 19.76
C SER A 76 -13.44 5.26 18.55
N GLU A 77 -12.68 6.20 17.97
CA GLU A 77 -13.20 7.12 16.94
C GLU A 77 -12.35 7.12 15.67
N ARG A 78 -12.92 6.78 14.51
CA ARG A 78 -12.24 6.87 13.19
C ARG A 78 -12.07 8.34 12.79
N ALA A 79 -10.88 8.72 12.34
CA ALA A 79 -10.54 10.10 11.99
C ALA A 79 -11.15 10.54 10.65
N PHE A 80 -11.48 9.61 9.76
CA PHE A 80 -12.17 9.89 8.49
C PHE A 80 -13.28 8.85 8.27
N ALA A 81 -14.49 9.35 7.99
CA ALA A 81 -15.73 8.61 7.74
C ALA A 81 -16.04 8.58 6.24
#